data_AF-A0A6P1W7Y9-F1
#
_entry.id   AF-A0A6P1W7Y9-F1
#
_cell.length_a   1.000
_cell.length_b   1.000
_cell.length_c   1.000
_cell.angle_alpha   90.00
_cell.angle_beta   90.00
_cell.angle_gamma   90.00
#
_symmetry.space_group_name_H-M   'P 1'
#
loop_
_entity.id
_entity.type
_entity.pdbx_description
1 polymer ?
#
loop_
_entity_poly.entity_id
_entity_poly.type
_entity_poly.pdbx_seq_one_letter_code
_entity_poly.pdbx_strand_id
1 'polypeptide(L)'
;MPINVKDAQFGAIGDGATNDSPAIQRAIDYAKTRSAPGSPATIYRVTVYFPAGYYYLASPINLTNTNGIWLTGDGGSYLNTIIFGSTGGAIFDFSGSSLSGCENFSFLTSDRNSRSTIGVLFALTNNGGLSCGIRHCYFEMNDTPSANGGFGSIGLLNIRSEEFFIHECLIRANTSVIFSYTRDLSETGTSFTVSSSFQTLSSGVGSMGVVDITGTSLQNYEKRQPAMVLLGTNSLNFQGYISRLTASAGTNETAILCVRYTVNLRILATIESFSRVLKAILGGFENNELKVVLANNTSPATELIDVTNCGVKGFTCQISLPNPTERNRLVMYHAPVGGGTQVANGYLNNSVITCTDITDNRNVISQNLLRRADNVQFNSDQAFEKKGGRIRQLFTSFIAIGQTPTGSTTAILRFSLASPTTINNTNGGSYRIWIDGVVEAGSYGTQAAATLSFQAQLLVTQSYNGLFSPTSVTVVILDRTTTNAAYVDIVGITVDVAFANGIGSVLLTPRTIGTSSGDPITYNGSAELQSNFLANDSVIFR
;
A
#
# COMPACT_ATOMS: atom_id res chain seq x y z
N MET A 1 -21.53 17.92 -36.42
CA MET A 1 -20.14 18.38 -36.63
C MET A 1 -19.63 18.94 -35.32
N PRO A 2 -18.35 18.71 -34.96
CA PRO A 2 -17.77 19.27 -33.75
C PRO A 2 -17.76 20.81 -33.81
N ILE A 3 -17.86 21.46 -32.65
CA ILE A 3 -17.74 22.91 -32.51
C ILE A 3 -16.25 23.23 -32.44
N ASN A 4 -15.68 23.82 -33.49
CA ASN A 4 -14.25 24.09 -33.54
C ASN A 4 -13.94 25.47 -32.96
N VAL A 5 -13.09 25.55 -31.93
CA VAL A 5 -12.76 26.82 -31.25
C VAL A 5 -12.12 27.87 -32.18
N LYS A 6 -11.53 27.45 -33.31
CA LYS A 6 -10.94 28.34 -34.34
C LYS A 6 -11.95 28.82 -35.39
N ASP A 7 -13.19 28.32 -35.40
CA ASP A 7 -14.20 28.83 -36.33
C ASP A 7 -14.37 30.34 -36.15
N ALA A 8 -14.61 31.07 -37.24
CA ALA A 8 -14.66 32.54 -37.25
C ALA A 8 -15.62 33.14 -36.20
N GLN A 9 -16.69 32.42 -35.85
CA GLN A 9 -17.65 32.85 -34.82
C GLN A 9 -17.10 32.79 -33.38
N PHE A 10 -16.05 31.99 -33.12
CA PHE A 10 -15.41 31.86 -31.80
C PHE A 10 -14.04 32.50 -31.78
N GLY A 11 -13.21 32.30 -32.82
CA GLY A 11 -12.00 33.07 -33.07
C GLY A 11 -10.82 32.79 -32.13
N ALA A 12 -10.64 31.56 -31.65
CA ALA A 12 -9.41 31.18 -30.96
C ALA A 12 -8.25 31.13 -31.96
N ILE A 13 -7.06 31.56 -31.53
CA ILE A 13 -5.87 31.63 -32.40
C ILE A 13 -4.96 30.42 -32.15
N GLY A 14 -4.69 30.07 -30.89
CA GLY A 14 -3.83 28.93 -30.56
C GLY A 14 -2.35 29.16 -30.88
N ASP A 15 -1.85 30.38 -30.67
CA ASP A 15 -0.45 30.81 -30.91
C ASP A 15 0.42 30.84 -29.63
N GLY A 16 -0.15 30.57 -28.46
CA GLY A 16 0.51 30.55 -27.16
C GLY A 16 0.73 31.92 -26.53
N ALA A 17 0.39 33.00 -27.23
CA ALA A 17 0.56 34.38 -26.79
C ALA A 17 -0.79 35.08 -26.58
N THR A 18 -1.71 34.89 -27.51
CA THR A 18 -3.04 35.47 -27.48
C THR A 18 -3.88 34.79 -26.40
N ASN A 19 -4.59 35.59 -25.60
CA ASN A 19 -5.52 35.06 -24.61
C ASN A 19 -6.74 34.44 -25.30
N ASP A 20 -6.74 33.12 -25.41
CA ASP A 20 -7.79 32.34 -26.05
C ASP A 20 -8.98 32.05 -25.11
N SER A 21 -8.90 32.39 -23.81
CA SER A 21 -9.98 32.13 -22.84
C SER A 21 -11.36 32.64 -23.31
N PRO A 22 -11.53 33.90 -23.81
CA PRO A 22 -12.84 34.39 -24.23
C PRO A 22 -13.38 33.66 -25.47
N ALA A 23 -12.50 33.30 -26.41
CA ALA A 23 -12.87 32.60 -27.64
C ALA A 23 -13.32 31.17 -27.35
N ILE A 24 -12.55 30.44 -26.55
CA ILE A 24 -12.89 29.10 -26.11
C ILE A 24 -14.18 29.12 -25.29
N GLN A 25 -14.35 30.07 -24.37
CA GLN A 25 -15.59 30.17 -23.60
C GLN A 25 -16.82 30.39 -24.48
N ARG A 26 -16.74 31.21 -25.54
CA ARG A 26 -17.84 31.35 -26.52
C ARG A 26 -18.21 30.02 -27.20
N ALA A 27 -17.22 29.21 -27.56
CA ALA A 27 -17.46 27.89 -28.14
C ALA A 27 -18.14 26.95 -27.14
N ILE A 28 -17.70 26.97 -25.87
CA ILE A 28 -18.33 26.22 -24.78
C ILE A 28 -19.76 26.68 -24.53
N ASP A 29 -20.00 27.99 -24.47
CA ASP A 29 -21.34 28.53 -24.23
C ASP A 29 -22.30 28.17 -25.37
N TYR A 30 -21.81 28.17 -26.62
CA TYR A 30 -22.56 27.64 -27.75
C TYR A 30 -22.85 26.14 -27.59
N ALA A 31 -21.87 25.34 -27.16
CA ALA A 31 -22.07 23.92 -26.86
C ALA A 31 -23.11 23.69 -25.75
N LYS A 32 -23.18 24.56 -24.74
CA LYS A 32 -24.22 24.56 -23.70
C LYS A 32 -25.61 24.79 -24.28
N THR A 33 -25.76 25.64 -25.30
CA THR A 33 -27.06 25.78 -25.99
C THR A 33 -27.51 24.51 -26.74
N ARG A 34 -26.56 23.63 -27.05
CA ARG A 34 -26.79 22.34 -27.74
C ARG A 34 -26.95 21.16 -26.77
N SER A 35 -26.63 21.34 -25.49
CA SER A 35 -26.73 20.34 -24.44
C SER A 35 -27.73 20.81 -23.37
N ALA A 36 -28.96 20.30 -23.42
CA ALA A 36 -29.99 20.74 -22.49
C ALA A 36 -29.80 20.09 -21.09
N PRO A 37 -29.74 20.89 -20.00
CA PRO A 37 -29.83 20.36 -18.64
C PRO A 37 -31.17 19.64 -18.46
N GLY A 38 -31.15 18.39 -17.98
CA GLY A 38 -32.37 17.60 -17.73
C GLY A 38 -32.99 16.91 -18.97
N SER A 39 -32.39 17.03 -20.16
CA SER A 39 -32.79 16.17 -21.29
C SER A 39 -32.42 14.72 -20.96
N PRO A 40 -33.34 13.73 -21.13
CA PRO A 40 -33.02 12.33 -20.93
C PRO A 40 -31.79 11.98 -21.76
N ALA A 41 -30.79 11.34 -21.13
CA ALA A 41 -29.45 11.09 -21.65
C ALA A 41 -29.44 10.94 -23.18
N THR A 42 -29.24 12.05 -23.88
CA THR A 42 -29.16 12.00 -25.33
C THR A 42 -27.81 11.37 -25.64
N ILE A 43 -27.84 10.29 -26.40
CA ILE A 43 -26.71 9.42 -26.78
C ILE A 43 -25.55 10.22 -27.43
N TYR A 44 -25.81 11.46 -27.85
CA TYR A 44 -24.86 12.33 -28.52
C TYR A 44 -24.22 13.33 -27.55
N ARG A 45 -22.93 13.14 -27.27
CA ARG A 45 -22.09 14.14 -26.60
C ARG A 45 -21.79 15.29 -27.58
N VAL A 46 -21.95 16.53 -27.14
CA VAL A 46 -21.53 17.72 -27.89
C VAL A 46 -20.03 17.84 -27.79
N THR A 47 -19.34 17.62 -28.90
CA THR A 47 -17.88 17.73 -28.97
C THR A 47 -17.45 19.16 -29.26
N VAL A 48 -16.57 19.70 -28.42
CA VAL A 48 -15.84 20.95 -28.69
C VAL A 48 -14.40 20.60 -29.04
N TYR A 49 -14.02 20.91 -30.28
CA TYR A 49 -12.75 20.52 -30.87
C TYR A 49 -11.74 21.66 -30.81
N PHE A 50 -10.54 21.32 -30.37
CA PHE A 50 -9.39 22.19 -30.27
C PHE A 50 -8.34 21.71 -31.28
N PRO A 51 -8.23 22.33 -32.46
CA PRO A 51 -7.17 22.01 -33.42
C PRO A 51 -5.78 22.13 -32.80
N ALA A 52 -4.77 21.56 -33.45
CA ALA A 52 -3.39 21.73 -33.03
C ALA A 52 -3.04 23.20 -32.80
N GLY A 53 -2.30 23.46 -31.73
CA GLY A 53 -1.92 24.81 -31.32
C GLY A 53 -1.67 24.93 -29.82
N TYR A 54 -1.26 26.13 -29.45
CA TYR A 54 -0.91 26.52 -28.10
C TYR A 54 -1.95 27.52 -27.59
N TYR A 55 -2.81 27.14 -26.65
CA TYR A 55 -3.90 27.99 -26.18
C TYR A 55 -3.56 28.59 -24.84
N TYR A 56 -3.30 29.91 -24.80
CA TYR A 56 -3.02 30.62 -23.55
C TYR A 56 -4.33 31.00 -22.85
N LEU A 57 -4.50 30.51 -21.63
CA LEU A 57 -5.70 30.74 -20.82
C LEU A 57 -5.38 31.64 -19.63
N ALA A 58 -5.88 32.88 -19.66
CA ALA A 58 -5.74 33.82 -18.55
C ALA A 58 -6.87 33.70 -17.50
N SER A 59 -7.91 32.92 -17.79
CA SER A 59 -9.01 32.62 -16.86
C SER A 59 -9.46 31.16 -16.98
N PRO A 60 -10.02 30.55 -15.92
CA PRO A 60 -10.58 29.21 -15.98
C PRO A 60 -11.66 29.09 -17.06
N ILE A 61 -11.80 27.91 -17.68
CA ILE A 61 -12.91 27.60 -18.60
C ILE A 61 -14.07 27.00 -17.81
N ASN A 62 -15.24 27.63 -17.91
CA ASN A 62 -16.44 27.25 -17.20
C ASN A 62 -17.20 26.15 -17.95
N LEU A 63 -17.04 24.91 -17.51
CA LEU A 63 -17.80 23.76 -18.01
C LEU A 63 -18.86 23.30 -17.02
N THR A 64 -19.22 24.13 -16.04
CA THR A 64 -20.06 23.74 -14.91
C THR A 64 -21.53 23.51 -15.28
N ASN A 65 -22.17 22.60 -14.55
CA ASN A 65 -23.58 22.20 -14.72
C ASN A 65 -23.95 21.86 -16.18
N THR A 66 -23.05 21.20 -16.90
CA THR A 66 -23.28 20.76 -18.28
C THR A 66 -23.59 19.27 -18.35
N ASN A 67 -24.34 18.83 -19.36
CA ASN A 67 -24.63 17.43 -19.56
C ASN A 67 -24.18 16.99 -20.96
N GLY A 68 -23.17 16.12 -21.04
CA GLY A 68 -22.72 15.56 -22.31
C GLY A 68 -21.86 16.51 -23.15
N ILE A 69 -21.04 17.38 -22.56
CA ILE A 69 -20.03 18.16 -23.30
C ILE A 69 -18.67 17.48 -23.18
N TRP A 70 -18.07 17.16 -24.32
CA TRP A 70 -16.76 16.51 -24.39
C TRP A 70 -15.75 17.41 -25.11
N LEU A 71 -14.65 17.75 -24.45
CA LEU A 71 -13.58 18.53 -25.06
C LEU A 71 -12.58 17.59 -25.72
N THR A 72 -12.21 17.83 -26.97
CA THR A 72 -11.18 17.04 -27.65
C THR A 72 -10.12 17.94 -28.25
N GLY A 73 -8.87 17.70 -27.87
CA GLY A 73 -7.70 18.16 -28.64
C GLY A 73 -7.54 17.39 -29.94
N ASP A 74 -6.52 17.76 -30.72
CA ASP A 74 -6.20 17.19 -32.03
C ASP A 74 -5.60 15.78 -31.95
N GLY A 75 -5.10 15.39 -30.78
CA GLY A 75 -4.46 14.08 -30.58
C GLY A 75 -3.12 13.94 -31.32
N GLY A 76 -2.70 12.69 -31.55
CA GLY A 76 -1.45 12.34 -32.25
C GLY A 76 -0.29 11.97 -31.33
N SER A 77 0.82 11.52 -31.93
CA SER A 77 1.99 10.97 -31.22
C SER A 77 2.68 11.94 -30.24
N TYR A 78 2.38 13.24 -30.32
CA TYR A 78 2.98 14.27 -29.49
C TYR A 78 1.95 15.19 -28.79
N LEU A 79 0.66 14.82 -28.73
CA LEU A 79 -0.43 15.64 -28.18
C LEU A 79 -0.33 17.11 -28.64
N ASN A 80 -0.83 17.39 -29.85
CA ASN A 80 -0.60 18.66 -30.55
C ASN A 80 -1.43 19.85 -30.02
N THR A 81 -2.31 19.62 -29.05
CA THR A 81 -3.14 20.67 -28.42
C THR A 81 -2.62 20.94 -27.02
N ILE A 82 -1.96 22.07 -26.86
CA ILE A 82 -1.31 22.47 -25.60
C ILE A 82 -2.12 23.59 -24.96
N ILE A 83 -2.48 23.42 -23.69
CA ILE A 83 -3.18 24.41 -22.87
C ILE A 83 -2.19 25.02 -21.89
N PHE A 84 -1.93 26.32 -22.02
CA PHE A 84 -1.11 27.09 -21.07
C PHE A 84 -2.00 27.76 -20.02
N GLY A 85 -2.13 27.13 -18.86
CA GLY A 85 -2.97 27.62 -17.78
C GLY A 85 -2.29 28.69 -16.92
N SER A 86 -2.82 29.92 -16.96
CA SER A 86 -2.44 31.04 -16.07
C SER A 86 -3.68 31.64 -15.37
N THR A 87 -4.45 30.76 -14.73
CA THR A 87 -5.81 31.05 -14.25
C THR A 87 -5.91 31.40 -12.76
N GLY A 88 -4.86 31.16 -11.97
CA GLY A 88 -4.89 31.27 -10.50
C GLY A 88 -5.69 30.17 -9.78
N GLY A 89 -6.23 29.18 -10.50
CA GLY A 89 -7.05 28.10 -9.95
C GLY A 89 -7.05 26.88 -10.87
N ALA A 90 -8.24 26.33 -11.14
CA ALA A 90 -8.42 25.25 -12.11
C ALA A 90 -8.30 25.76 -13.56
N ILE A 91 -7.69 24.98 -14.44
CA ILE A 91 -7.69 25.30 -15.89
C ILE A 91 -9.09 25.05 -16.44
N PHE A 92 -9.61 23.83 -16.28
CA PHE A 92 -10.97 23.45 -16.64
C PHE A 92 -11.77 23.08 -15.39
N ASP A 93 -12.99 23.61 -15.28
CA ASP A 93 -13.90 23.36 -14.16
C ASP A 93 -15.20 22.72 -14.64
N PHE A 94 -15.34 21.41 -14.37
CA PHE A 94 -16.50 20.58 -14.67
C PHE A 94 -17.44 20.40 -13.47
N SER A 95 -17.38 21.27 -12.47
CA SER A 95 -18.26 21.18 -11.30
C SER A 95 -19.74 21.13 -11.69
N GLY A 96 -20.46 20.11 -11.25
CA GLY A 96 -21.88 19.91 -11.52
C GLY A 96 -22.19 19.22 -12.84
N SER A 97 -21.17 18.89 -13.63
CA SER A 97 -21.35 18.36 -14.96
C SER A 97 -21.48 16.85 -14.97
N SER A 98 -22.24 16.33 -15.93
CA SER A 98 -22.44 14.88 -16.08
C SER A 98 -22.16 14.43 -17.51
N LEU A 99 -21.69 13.20 -17.69
CA LEU A 99 -21.34 12.65 -19.01
C LEU A 99 -20.33 13.52 -19.79
N SER A 100 -19.49 14.27 -19.07
CA SER A 100 -18.61 15.30 -19.60
C SER A 100 -17.15 15.01 -19.28
N GLY A 101 -16.24 15.65 -19.99
CA GLY A 101 -14.81 15.40 -19.79
C GLY A 101 -13.95 15.98 -20.89
N CYS A 102 -12.68 15.57 -20.89
CA CYS A 102 -11.73 15.99 -21.91
C CYS A 102 -10.79 14.88 -22.35
N GLU A 103 -10.32 14.98 -23.59
CA GLU A 103 -9.30 14.08 -24.13
C GLU A 103 -8.30 14.78 -25.05
N ASN A 104 -7.13 14.17 -25.19
CA ASN A 104 -6.08 14.57 -26.14
C ASN A 104 -5.48 15.97 -25.89
N PHE A 105 -5.27 16.34 -24.62
CA PHE A 105 -4.67 17.62 -24.23
C PHE A 105 -3.32 17.46 -23.53
N SER A 106 -2.44 18.43 -23.75
CA SER A 106 -1.28 18.68 -22.89
C SER A 106 -1.54 19.93 -22.03
N PHE A 107 -1.70 19.76 -20.72
CA PHE A 107 -1.87 20.84 -19.75
C PHE A 107 -0.52 21.26 -19.20
N LEU A 108 -0.13 22.50 -19.46
CA LEU A 108 1.08 23.11 -18.93
C LEU A 108 0.67 24.32 -18.08
N THR A 109 1.29 24.52 -16.93
CA THR A 109 1.10 25.74 -16.15
C THR A 109 2.24 26.71 -16.40
N SER A 110 1.91 27.98 -16.62
CA SER A 110 2.93 29.02 -16.81
C SER A 110 3.71 29.29 -15.52
N ASP A 111 4.93 29.83 -15.66
CA ASP A 111 5.75 30.36 -14.56
C ASP A 111 5.28 31.74 -14.05
N ARG A 112 4.23 32.30 -14.67
CA ARG A 112 3.69 33.64 -14.39
C ARG A 112 3.03 33.75 -13.01
N ASN A 113 2.74 34.99 -12.61
CA ASN A 113 2.19 35.35 -11.29
C ASN A 113 0.80 34.77 -10.99
N SER A 114 0.03 34.37 -12.01
CA SER A 114 -1.29 33.74 -11.87
C SER A 114 -1.30 32.28 -12.33
N ARG A 115 -0.21 31.54 -12.10
CA ARG A 115 -0.14 30.11 -12.47
C ARG A 115 -1.37 29.33 -11.99
N SER A 116 -1.87 28.43 -12.83
CA SER A 116 -2.95 27.54 -12.42
C SER A 116 -2.41 26.56 -11.38
N THR A 117 -3.17 26.32 -10.33
CA THR A 117 -2.78 25.40 -9.24
C THR A 117 -3.51 24.07 -9.32
N ILE A 118 -4.53 23.96 -10.17
CA ILE A 118 -5.29 22.74 -10.44
C ILE A 118 -5.39 22.57 -11.96
N GLY A 119 -5.11 21.38 -12.49
CA GLY A 119 -5.28 21.10 -13.92
C GLY A 119 -6.76 21.04 -14.28
N VAL A 120 -7.44 19.98 -13.83
CA VAL A 120 -8.89 19.82 -14.04
C VAL A 120 -9.61 19.55 -12.73
N LEU A 121 -10.71 20.29 -12.50
CA LEU A 121 -11.61 20.12 -11.36
C LEU A 121 -12.90 19.44 -11.82
N PHE A 122 -13.25 18.33 -11.16
CA PHE A 122 -14.57 17.72 -11.20
C PHE A 122 -15.17 17.76 -9.81
N ALA A 123 -16.42 18.18 -9.69
CA ALA A 123 -17.06 18.21 -8.39
C ALA A 123 -18.58 18.04 -8.49
N LEU A 124 -19.19 17.46 -7.47
CA LEU A 124 -20.64 17.40 -7.35
C LEU A 124 -21.22 18.78 -6.98
N THR A 125 -22.29 19.19 -7.65
CA THR A 125 -23.14 20.34 -7.27
C THR A 125 -24.58 19.86 -7.11
N ASN A 126 -25.52 20.77 -6.84
CA ASN A 126 -26.94 20.44 -6.82
C ASN A 126 -27.49 20.04 -8.21
N ASN A 127 -26.73 20.25 -9.29
CA ASN A 127 -27.19 20.04 -10.67
C ASN A 127 -26.58 18.80 -11.34
N GLY A 128 -25.65 18.09 -10.68
CA GLY A 128 -25.00 16.91 -11.24
C GLY A 128 -23.56 16.72 -10.78
N GLY A 129 -22.82 15.88 -11.49
CA GLY A 129 -21.45 15.49 -11.16
C GLY A 129 -21.17 14.00 -11.42
N LEU A 130 -21.76 13.41 -12.46
CA LEU A 130 -21.77 11.95 -12.65
C LEU A 130 -21.16 11.54 -13.98
N SER A 131 -20.54 10.36 -14.03
CA SER A 131 -20.10 9.73 -15.27
C SER A 131 -19.12 10.59 -16.09
N CYS A 132 -18.22 11.29 -15.39
CA CYS A 132 -17.21 12.17 -16.00
C CYS A 132 -15.85 11.47 -16.11
N GLY A 133 -14.94 12.03 -16.90
CA GLY A 133 -13.59 11.48 -16.95
C GLY A 133 -12.65 12.23 -17.87
N ILE A 134 -11.41 11.74 -17.92
CA ILE A 134 -10.39 12.22 -18.85
C ILE A 134 -9.68 11.07 -19.54
N ARG A 135 -9.18 11.31 -20.76
CA ARG A 135 -8.45 10.31 -21.54
C ARG A 135 -7.29 10.92 -22.32
N HIS A 136 -6.16 10.22 -22.44
CA HIS A 136 -5.03 10.66 -23.29
C HIS A 136 -4.59 12.11 -22.99
N CYS A 137 -4.52 12.46 -21.71
CA CYS A 137 -4.09 13.78 -21.29
C CYS A 137 -2.70 13.72 -20.64
N TYR A 138 -1.86 14.68 -21.00
CA TYR A 138 -0.57 14.94 -20.34
C TYR A 138 -0.71 16.17 -19.45
N PHE A 139 -0.19 16.12 -18.23
CA PHE A 139 -0.14 17.25 -17.32
C PHE A 139 1.30 17.48 -16.89
N GLU A 140 1.74 18.72 -16.97
CA GLU A 140 2.97 19.23 -16.37
C GLU A 140 2.65 20.50 -15.61
N MET A 141 2.25 20.29 -14.35
CA MET A 141 1.94 21.37 -13.42
C MET A 141 3.22 21.91 -12.79
N ASN A 142 3.24 23.16 -12.38
CA ASN A 142 4.41 23.78 -11.77
C ASN A 142 4.67 23.20 -10.38
N ASP A 143 5.94 23.05 -9.97
CA ASP A 143 6.29 22.70 -8.58
C ASP A 143 6.02 23.91 -7.69
N THR A 144 4.88 23.92 -7.01
CA THR A 144 4.44 25.01 -6.14
C THR A 144 3.89 24.41 -4.85
N PRO A 145 4.74 23.88 -3.96
CA PRO A 145 4.33 23.02 -2.85
C PRO A 145 3.43 23.71 -1.81
N SER A 146 3.46 25.04 -1.74
CA SER A 146 2.63 25.83 -0.83
C SER A 146 1.19 26.06 -1.32
N ALA A 147 0.89 25.76 -2.60
CA ALA A 147 -0.45 25.93 -3.15
C ALA A 147 -1.47 24.97 -2.51
N ASN A 148 -2.76 25.31 -2.63
CA ASN A 148 -3.89 24.46 -2.21
C ASN A 148 -3.75 23.92 -0.78
N GLY A 149 -3.42 24.80 0.18
CA GLY A 149 -3.29 24.44 1.59
C GLY A 149 -2.14 23.47 1.92
N GLY A 150 -1.14 23.35 1.04
CA GLY A 150 0.04 22.49 1.20
C GLY A 150 0.04 21.23 0.33
N PHE A 151 -1.03 20.97 -0.43
CA PHE A 151 -1.02 19.91 -1.47
C PHE A 151 -0.14 20.24 -2.67
N GLY A 152 0.25 21.50 -2.80
CA GLY A 152 0.95 22.03 -3.94
C GLY A 152 0.08 22.09 -5.20
N SER A 153 0.69 22.05 -6.38
CA SER A 153 -0.08 21.90 -7.62
C SER A 153 -0.78 20.54 -7.69
N ILE A 154 -2.01 20.54 -8.20
CA ILE A 154 -2.83 19.33 -8.33
C ILE A 154 -3.10 19.07 -9.81
N GLY A 155 -2.81 17.88 -10.30
CA GLY A 155 -3.12 17.52 -11.69
C GLY A 155 -4.63 17.42 -11.92
N LEU A 156 -5.28 16.53 -11.15
CA LEU A 156 -6.72 16.33 -11.19
C LEU A 156 -7.32 16.30 -9.78
N LEU A 157 -8.39 17.06 -9.59
CA LEU A 157 -9.13 17.13 -8.33
C LEU A 157 -10.57 16.69 -8.58
N ASN A 158 -10.99 15.59 -7.94
CA ASN A 158 -12.35 15.09 -7.98
C ASN A 158 -12.97 15.15 -6.58
N ILE A 159 -14.04 15.94 -6.44
CA ILE A 159 -14.84 16.07 -5.23
C ILE A 159 -16.23 15.49 -5.46
N ARG A 160 -16.45 14.24 -5.04
CA ARG A 160 -17.74 13.54 -5.15
C ARG A 160 -18.28 13.42 -6.58
N SER A 161 -17.45 13.60 -7.61
CA SER A 161 -17.88 13.26 -8.96
C SER A 161 -17.87 11.74 -9.07
N GLU A 162 -19.06 11.16 -9.20
CA GLU A 162 -19.24 9.71 -9.18
C GLU A 162 -19.08 9.11 -10.58
N GLU A 163 -18.83 7.80 -10.63
CA GLU A 163 -18.64 7.03 -11.87
C GLU A 163 -17.54 7.62 -12.75
N PHE A 164 -16.38 7.84 -12.15
CA PHE A 164 -15.31 8.63 -12.74
C PHE A 164 -14.23 7.77 -13.39
N PHE A 165 -13.62 8.26 -14.47
CA PHE A 165 -12.48 7.56 -15.09
C PHE A 165 -11.29 8.44 -15.47
N ILE A 166 -10.09 7.86 -15.42
CA ILE A 166 -8.83 8.44 -15.93
C ILE A 166 -8.11 7.38 -16.76
N HIS A 167 -8.05 7.55 -18.08
CA HIS A 167 -7.46 6.54 -18.96
C HIS A 167 -6.26 7.09 -19.74
N GLU A 168 -5.17 6.34 -19.72
CA GLU A 168 -4.01 6.55 -20.60
C GLU A 168 -3.40 7.97 -20.44
N CYS A 169 -3.35 8.46 -19.20
CA CYS A 169 -2.84 9.78 -18.86
C CYS A 169 -1.41 9.73 -18.29
N LEU A 170 -0.69 10.86 -18.40
CA LEU A 170 0.52 11.11 -17.62
C LEU A 170 0.31 12.40 -16.84
N ILE A 171 0.32 12.31 -15.51
CA ILE A 171 0.03 13.44 -14.62
C ILE A 171 1.27 13.78 -13.80
N ARG A 172 1.88 14.95 -14.05
CA ARG A 172 3.00 15.50 -13.27
C ARG A 172 2.55 16.68 -12.43
N ALA A 173 2.61 16.55 -11.11
CA ALA A 173 2.19 17.59 -10.17
C ALA A 173 2.81 17.37 -8.79
N ASN A 174 2.61 18.30 -7.84
CA ASN A 174 2.96 18.03 -6.43
C ASN A 174 2.08 16.91 -5.86
N THR A 175 0.77 16.97 -6.12
CA THR A 175 -0.18 15.89 -5.85
C THR A 175 -0.87 15.54 -7.16
N SER A 176 -0.57 14.37 -7.73
CA SER A 176 -1.07 14.02 -9.06
C SER A 176 -2.61 13.97 -9.11
N VAL A 177 -3.23 13.23 -8.17
CA VAL A 177 -4.68 13.11 -8.11
C VAL A 177 -5.20 13.16 -6.67
N ILE A 178 -6.36 13.79 -6.49
CA ILE A 178 -7.12 13.78 -5.24
C ILE A 178 -8.56 13.37 -5.54
N PHE A 179 -9.03 12.36 -4.82
CA PHE A 179 -10.42 11.91 -4.81
C PHE A 179 -10.97 12.12 -3.42
N SER A 180 -12.03 12.90 -3.27
CA SER A 180 -12.63 13.17 -1.98
C SER A 180 -14.16 13.12 -1.99
N TYR A 181 -14.70 12.49 -0.95
CA TYR A 181 -16.12 12.45 -0.62
C TYR A 181 -16.68 13.75 0.00
N THR A 182 -15.83 14.75 0.23
CA THR A 182 -16.18 16.07 0.80
C THR A 182 -15.31 17.16 0.18
N ARG A 183 -15.80 18.40 0.15
CA ARG A 183 -15.00 19.55 -0.31
C ARG A 183 -13.99 20.06 0.73
N ASP A 184 -14.13 19.67 2.00
CA ASP A 184 -13.18 20.03 3.07
C ASP A 184 -12.15 18.91 3.26
N LEU A 185 -10.90 19.17 2.88
CA LEU A 185 -9.82 18.18 2.93
C LEU A 185 -9.02 18.24 4.24
N SER A 186 -9.51 18.93 5.28
CA SER A 186 -8.81 19.09 6.56
C SER A 186 -8.38 17.78 7.24
N GLU A 187 -9.10 16.68 7.01
CA GLU A 187 -8.80 15.36 7.58
C GLU A 187 -7.50 14.74 7.06
N THR A 188 -6.94 15.24 5.95
CA THR A 188 -5.66 14.78 5.42
C THR A 188 -4.45 15.40 6.15
N GLY A 189 -4.70 16.37 7.05
CA GLY A 189 -3.67 17.18 7.70
C GLY A 189 -3.34 18.49 6.97
N THR A 190 -4.03 18.82 5.87
CA THR A 190 -3.87 20.07 5.12
C THR A 190 -5.07 21.00 5.33
N SER A 191 -4.87 22.30 5.49
CA SER A 191 -5.99 23.26 5.57
C SER A 191 -6.42 23.69 4.16
N PHE A 192 -7.23 22.86 3.49
CA PHE A 192 -7.73 23.17 2.14
C PHE A 192 -9.21 22.83 1.99
N THR A 193 -10.01 23.83 1.62
CA THR A 193 -11.40 23.66 1.22
C THR A 193 -11.53 23.98 -0.26
N VAL A 194 -11.99 23.00 -1.03
CA VAL A 194 -12.16 23.13 -2.48
C VAL A 194 -13.34 24.06 -2.80
N SER A 195 -13.14 24.92 -3.79
CA SER A 195 -14.18 25.80 -4.32
C SER A 195 -14.10 25.85 -5.85
N SER A 196 -15.24 26.12 -6.49
CA SER A 196 -15.35 26.46 -7.90
C SER A 196 -15.61 27.97 -8.01
N SER A 197 -15.01 28.63 -8.99
CA SER A 197 -15.29 30.05 -9.28
C SER A 197 -16.65 30.28 -9.95
N PHE A 198 -17.32 29.19 -10.38
CA PHE A 198 -18.55 29.27 -11.18
C PHE A 198 -19.76 28.66 -10.47
N GLN A 199 -19.57 27.71 -9.55
CA GLN A 199 -20.65 27.01 -8.85
C GLN A 199 -20.39 26.83 -7.36
N THR A 200 -21.48 26.70 -6.61
CA THR A 200 -21.40 26.20 -5.24
C THR A 200 -21.31 24.68 -5.24
N LEU A 201 -20.21 24.16 -4.72
CA LEU A 201 -20.00 22.71 -4.56
C LEU A 201 -20.92 22.17 -3.47
N SER A 202 -21.43 20.94 -3.66
CA SER A 202 -22.26 20.27 -2.66
C SER A 202 -21.54 20.19 -1.31
N SER A 203 -22.22 20.58 -0.23
CA SER A 203 -21.70 20.50 1.13
C SER A 203 -21.89 19.10 1.72
N GLY A 204 -21.15 18.80 2.79
CA GLY A 204 -21.24 17.53 3.52
C GLY A 204 -20.47 16.40 2.83
N VAL A 205 -20.75 15.18 3.31
CA VAL A 205 -20.12 13.94 2.85
C VAL A 205 -21.04 13.21 1.86
N GLY A 206 -20.47 12.49 0.89
CA GLY A 206 -21.23 11.72 -0.09
C GLY A 206 -20.50 10.48 -0.57
N SER A 207 -21.03 9.81 -1.59
CA SER A 207 -20.32 8.74 -2.28
C SER A 207 -19.40 9.33 -3.35
N MET A 208 -18.38 8.57 -3.75
CA MET A 208 -17.63 8.79 -5.00
C MET A 208 -18.00 7.77 -6.09
N GLY A 209 -18.93 6.85 -5.79
CA GLY A 209 -19.25 5.74 -6.67
C GLY A 209 -18.02 4.90 -7.00
N VAL A 210 -17.87 4.56 -8.27
CA VAL A 210 -16.73 3.82 -8.82
C VAL A 210 -15.76 4.80 -9.48
N VAL A 211 -14.47 4.66 -9.17
CA VAL A 211 -13.38 5.34 -9.87
C VAL A 211 -12.53 4.31 -10.60
N ASP A 212 -12.29 4.50 -11.90
CA ASP A 212 -11.43 3.64 -12.71
C ASP A 212 -10.25 4.41 -13.31
N ILE A 213 -9.03 4.01 -13.00
CA ILE A 213 -7.79 4.62 -13.48
C ILE A 213 -6.98 3.53 -14.17
N THR A 214 -6.80 3.66 -15.48
CA THR A 214 -6.17 2.61 -16.30
C THR A 214 -5.09 3.20 -17.20
N GLY A 215 -3.96 2.49 -17.35
CA GLY A 215 -2.86 2.88 -18.23
C GLY A 215 -2.24 4.24 -17.87
N THR A 216 -2.39 4.69 -16.62
CA THR A 216 -2.05 6.05 -16.22
C THR A 216 -0.76 6.09 -15.39
N SER A 217 0.06 7.10 -15.63
CA SER A 217 1.29 7.39 -14.89
C SER A 217 1.09 8.61 -14.00
N LEU A 218 1.31 8.45 -12.70
CA LEU A 218 1.27 9.51 -11.70
C LEU A 218 2.69 9.83 -11.26
N GLN A 219 3.14 11.07 -11.46
CA GLN A 219 4.53 11.46 -11.24
C GLN A 219 4.60 12.69 -10.35
N ASN A 220 5.06 12.49 -9.13
CA ASN A 220 5.14 13.56 -8.15
C ASN A 220 6.46 14.33 -8.18
N TYR A 221 6.38 15.62 -7.87
CA TYR A 221 7.55 16.40 -7.50
C TYR A 221 7.95 16.12 -6.06
N GLU A 222 9.21 15.73 -5.87
CA GLU A 222 9.85 15.61 -4.56
C GLU A 222 9.15 14.70 -3.52
N LYS A 223 9.56 14.79 -2.26
CA LYS A 223 9.06 14.02 -1.11
C LYS A 223 8.18 14.86 -0.21
N ARG A 224 7.35 15.75 -0.76
CA ARG A 224 6.52 16.68 0.02
C ARG A 224 5.09 16.17 0.18
N GLN A 225 4.49 15.63 -0.87
CA GLN A 225 3.10 15.17 -0.89
C GLN A 225 2.94 13.73 -1.39
N PRO A 226 1.80 13.05 -1.08
CA PRO A 226 1.44 11.79 -1.70
C PRO A 226 1.09 11.96 -3.18
N ALA A 227 1.24 10.90 -3.98
CA ALA A 227 0.85 10.93 -5.39
C ALA A 227 -0.64 10.84 -5.59
N MET A 228 -1.27 10.01 -4.78
CA MET A 228 -2.71 9.79 -4.78
C MET A 228 -3.24 10.00 -3.37
N VAL A 229 -4.26 10.85 -3.26
CA VAL A 229 -4.99 11.09 -2.00
C VAL A 229 -6.42 10.62 -2.18
N LEU A 230 -6.84 9.69 -1.33
CA LEU A 230 -8.17 9.08 -1.29
C LEU A 230 -8.82 9.46 0.03
N LEU A 231 -9.73 10.42 0.04
CA LEU A 231 -10.46 10.85 1.21
C LEU A 231 -11.90 10.34 1.14
N GLY A 232 -12.19 9.23 1.83
CA GLY A 232 -13.51 8.60 1.81
C GLY A 232 -13.92 8.01 0.46
N THR A 233 -12.96 7.61 -0.37
CA THR A 233 -13.24 6.98 -1.68
C THR A 233 -13.82 5.57 -1.48
N ASN A 234 -15.01 5.31 -2.01
CA ASN A 234 -15.73 4.05 -1.80
C ASN A 234 -15.26 2.89 -2.68
N SER A 235 -14.74 3.15 -3.88
CA SER A 235 -14.20 2.11 -4.76
C SER A 235 -13.25 2.75 -5.77
N LEU A 236 -12.09 2.12 -5.96
CA LEU A 236 -11.10 2.56 -6.91
C LEU A 236 -10.43 1.34 -7.55
N ASN A 237 -10.41 1.28 -8.87
CA ASN A 237 -9.52 0.39 -9.62
C ASN A 237 -8.39 1.24 -10.21
N PHE A 238 -7.14 0.97 -9.84
CA PHE A 238 -5.96 1.62 -10.40
C PHE A 238 -5.05 0.59 -11.06
N GLN A 239 -4.77 0.79 -12.34
CA GLN A 239 -3.75 0.08 -13.10
C GLN A 239 -2.80 1.09 -13.74
N GLY A 240 -1.54 1.09 -13.31
CA GLY A 240 -0.61 2.08 -13.82
C GLY A 240 0.75 2.12 -13.13
N TYR A 241 1.34 3.31 -13.18
CA TYR A 241 2.67 3.57 -12.65
C TYR A 241 2.62 4.79 -11.72
N ILE A 242 3.29 4.71 -10.57
CA ILE A 242 3.40 5.83 -9.63
C ILE A 242 4.88 6.08 -9.36
N SER A 243 5.38 7.29 -9.57
CA SER A 243 6.77 7.60 -9.28
C SER A 243 7.01 9.02 -8.81
N ARG A 244 8.28 9.30 -8.49
CA ARG A 244 8.78 10.65 -8.26
C ARG A 244 9.70 11.06 -9.40
N LEU A 245 9.58 12.31 -9.82
CA LEU A 245 10.51 12.92 -10.78
C LEU A 245 11.84 13.29 -10.11
N THR A 246 11.78 13.79 -8.89
CA THR A 246 12.92 14.23 -8.09
C THR A 246 12.75 13.75 -6.64
N ALA A 247 13.85 13.50 -5.92
CA ALA A 247 13.81 12.93 -4.57
C ALA A 247 14.55 13.77 -3.51
N SER A 248 14.84 15.04 -3.80
CA SER A 248 15.81 15.84 -3.02
C SER A 248 15.24 16.59 -1.81
N ALA A 249 13.95 16.94 -1.77
CA ALA A 249 13.38 17.71 -0.65
C ALA A 249 12.05 17.17 -0.12
N GLY A 250 11.77 17.44 1.16
CA GLY A 250 10.64 16.88 1.91
C GLY A 250 10.93 15.53 2.60
N THR A 251 9.98 15.04 3.38
CA THR A 251 10.09 13.80 4.18
C THR A 251 8.88 12.87 4.05
N ASN A 252 7.87 13.25 3.28
CA ASN A 252 6.71 12.41 3.03
C ASN A 252 7.12 11.30 2.07
N GLU A 253 7.04 10.05 2.51
CA GLU A 253 7.44 8.87 1.74
C GLU A 253 6.27 8.10 1.12
N THR A 254 5.05 8.62 1.24
CA THR A 254 3.80 7.92 0.93
C THR A 254 3.43 8.07 -0.55
N ALA A 255 3.19 6.98 -1.27
CA ALA A 255 2.64 7.02 -2.63
C ALA A 255 1.12 7.23 -2.61
N ILE A 256 0.40 6.41 -1.84
CA ILE A 256 -1.07 6.45 -1.73
C ILE A 256 -1.47 6.75 -0.28
N LEU A 257 -2.15 7.87 -0.06
CA LEU A 257 -2.74 8.23 1.23
C LEU A 257 -4.23 7.94 1.21
N CYS A 258 -4.68 7.00 2.04
CA CYS A 258 -6.08 6.71 2.29
C CYS A 258 -6.50 7.36 3.61
N VAL A 259 -7.52 8.20 3.57
CA VAL A 259 -8.11 8.88 4.72
C VAL A 259 -9.56 8.43 4.82
N ARG A 260 -9.98 7.99 6.01
CA ARG A 260 -11.24 7.29 6.26
C ARG A 260 -11.29 5.89 5.65
N TYR A 261 -12.39 5.19 5.93
CA TYR A 261 -12.58 3.81 5.53
C TYR A 261 -12.72 3.70 4.01
N THR A 262 -11.88 2.86 3.40
CA THR A 262 -11.88 2.58 1.96
C THR A 262 -12.26 1.12 1.73
N VAL A 263 -13.21 0.89 0.84
CA VAL A 263 -13.63 -0.45 0.43
C VAL A 263 -13.36 -0.65 -1.06
N ASN A 264 -13.22 -1.89 -1.51
CA ASN A 264 -13.09 -2.23 -2.94
C ASN A 264 -12.01 -1.41 -3.69
N LEU A 265 -10.90 -1.11 -3.02
CA LEU A 265 -9.67 -0.58 -3.59
C LEU A 265 -8.91 -1.73 -4.26
N ARG A 266 -8.65 -1.61 -5.54
CA ARG A 266 -7.81 -2.52 -6.31
C ARG A 266 -6.67 -1.74 -6.92
N ILE A 267 -5.45 -2.02 -6.51
CA ILE A 267 -4.24 -1.38 -7.02
C ILE A 267 -3.37 -2.43 -7.71
N LEU A 268 -3.10 -2.24 -9.00
CA LEU A 268 -2.14 -2.99 -9.80
C LEU A 268 -1.10 -2.02 -10.35
N ALA A 269 0.08 -1.94 -9.73
CA ALA A 269 1.01 -0.86 -10.04
C ALA A 269 2.50 -1.21 -9.91
N THR A 270 3.32 -0.52 -10.69
CA THR A 270 4.74 -0.33 -10.35
C THR A 270 4.89 1.00 -9.63
N ILE A 271 5.56 0.99 -8.47
CA ILE A 271 5.77 2.18 -7.63
C ILE A 271 7.27 2.43 -7.50
N GLU A 272 7.72 3.63 -7.88
CA GLU A 272 9.14 3.98 -7.89
C GLU A 272 9.49 5.17 -6.99
N SER A 273 10.63 5.07 -6.32
CA SER A 273 11.21 6.13 -5.49
C SER A 273 10.36 6.58 -4.28
N PHE A 274 9.35 5.80 -3.90
CA PHE A 274 8.61 5.93 -2.64
C PHE A 274 9.07 4.88 -1.62
N SER A 275 9.19 5.27 -0.34
CA SER A 275 9.48 4.29 0.71
C SER A 275 8.23 3.62 1.28
N ARG A 276 7.07 4.29 1.23
CA ARG A 276 5.78 3.77 1.67
C ARG A 276 4.82 3.70 0.49
N VAL A 277 4.30 2.52 0.20
CA VAL A 277 3.28 2.30 -0.83
C VAL A 277 1.98 2.97 -0.41
N LEU A 278 1.55 2.67 0.81
CA LEU A 278 0.24 3.04 1.27
C LEU A 278 0.27 3.46 2.74
N LYS A 279 -0.47 4.52 3.06
CA LYS A 279 -0.77 4.93 4.42
C LYS A 279 -2.27 5.07 4.60
N ALA A 280 -2.83 4.43 5.62
CA ALA A 280 -4.20 4.64 6.06
C ALA A 280 -4.24 5.49 7.33
N ILE A 281 -5.15 6.45 7.38
CA ILE A 281 -5.44 7.23 8.60
C ILE A 281 -6.95 7.39 8.81
N LEU A 282 -7.35 7.54 10.07
CA LEU A 282 -8.74 7.83 10.49
C LEU A 282 -9.79 6.83 9.97
N GLY A 283 -9.40 5.58 9.72
CA GLY A 283 -10.26 4.60 9.06
C GLY A 283 -9.65 3.21 8.92
N GLY A 284 -9.65 2.67 7.71
CA GLY A 284 -9.33 1.26 7.49
C GLY A 284 -9.65 0.76 6.10
N PHE A 285 -9.56 -0.56 5.95
CA PHE A 285 -9.70 -1.29 4.71
C PHE A 285 -10.73 -2.42 4.87
N GLU A 286 -11.67 -2.54 3.93
CA GLU A 286 -12.45 -3.77 3.70
C GLU A 286 -12.35 -4.26 2.27
N ASN A 287 -12.05 -5.56 2.10
CA ASN A 287 -12.10 -6.24 0.81
C ASN A 287 -11.27 -5.53 -0.27
N ASN A 288 -10.07 -5.08 0.10
CA ASN A 288 -9.15 -4.38 -0.79
C ASN A 288 -8.08 -5.33 -1.33
N GLU A 289 -7.57 -5.04 -2.52
CA GLU A 289 -6.53 -5.78 -3.22
C GLU A 289 -5.37 -4.85 -3.62
N LEU A 290 -4.14 -5.24 -3.27
CA LEU A 290 -2.92 -4.53 -3.61
C LEU A 290 -1.94 -5.50 -4.27
N LYS A 291 -1.57 -5.27 -5.53
CA LYS A 291 -0.57 -6.02 -6.29
C LYS A 291 0.45 -5.05 -6.85
N VAL A 292 1.61 -4.93 -6.20
CA VAL A 292 2.61 -3.93 -6.56
C VAL A 292 4.02 -4.44 -6.65
N VAL A 293 4.79 -3.82 -7.55
CA VAL A 293 6.24 -3.95 -7.62
C VAL A 293 6.84 -2.64 -7.16
N LEU A 294 7.72 -2.65 -6.16
CA LEU A 294 8.51 -1.47 -5.81
C LEU A 294 9.87 -1.53 -6.49
N ALA A 295 10.27 -0.44 -7.12
CA ALA A 295 11.57 -0.34 -7.77
C ALA A 295 12.23 1.01 -7.48
N ASN A 296 13.54 1.06 -7.73
CA ASN A 296 14.32 2.31 -7.75
C ASN A 296 14.23 3.15 -6.45
N ASN A 297 14.02 2.53 -5.28
CA ASN A 297 14.25 3.20 -4.00
C ASN A 297 15.59 2.77 -3.39
N THR A 298 16.60 3.63 -3.53
CA THR A 298 17.97 3.36 -3.07
C THR A 298 18.19 3.66 -1.59
N SER A 299 17.31 4.46 -0.97
CA SER A 299 17.42 4.86 0.44
C SER A 299 16.04 4.78 1.13
N PRO A 300 15.46 3.57 1.26
CA PRO A 300 14.17 3.39 1.91
C PRO A 300 14.23 3.82 3.38
N ALA A 301 13.32 4.72 3.79
CA ALA A 301 13.33 5.32 5.15
C ALA A 301 12.14 4.92 6.04
N THR A 302 11.15 4.20 5.50
CA THR A 302 9.89 3.87 6.19
C THR A 302 9.43 2.45 5.84
N GLU A 303 8.44 1.95 6.56
CA GLU A 303 7.62 0.78 6.23
C GLU A 303 6.92 0.89 4.86
N LEU A 304 6.44 -0.24 4.34
CA LEU A 304 5.70 -0.33 3.08
C LEU A 304 4.23 0.08 3.22
N ILE A 305 3.54 -0.42 4.24
CA ILE A 305 2.12 -0.17 4.50
C ILE A 305 1.95 0.25 5.97
N ASP A 306 1.51 1.49 6.19
CA ASP A 306 1.18 2.03 7.50
C ASP A 306 -0.34 2.01 7.73
N VAL A 307 -0.77 1.23 8.72
CA VAL A 307 -2.17 1.10 9.16
C VAL A 307 -2.33 1.45 10.64
N THR A 308 -1.49 2.36 11.14
CA THR A 308 -1.55 2.84 12.51
C THR A 308 -2.95 3.37 12.85
N ASN A 309 -3.54 2.86 13.94
CA ASN A 309 -4.90 3.14 14.40
C ASN A 309 -6.01 2.79 13.40
N CYS A 310 -5.75 1.90 12.44
CA CYS A 310 -6.72 1.53 11.41
C CYS A 310 -7.14 0.05 11.48
N GLY A 311 -8.39 -0.24 11.11
CA GLY A 311 -8.91 -1.60 11.00
C GLY A 311 -8.81 -2.14 9.58
N VAL A 312 -8.22 -3.32 9.40
CA VAL A 312 -8.01 -3.94 8.08
C VAL A 312 -8.71 -5.30 8.06
N LYS A 313 -9.59 -5.53 7.09
CA LYS A 313 -10.36 -6.77 6.95
C LYS A 313 -10.45 -7.22 5.49
N GLY A 314 -10.26 -8.50 5.22
CA GLY A 314 -10.41 -9.02 3.85
C GLY A 314 -9.33 -8.50 2.89
N PHE A 315 -8.17 -8.08 3.41
CA PHE A 315 -7.15 -7.44 2.60
C PHE A 315 -6.25 -8.48 1.93
N THR A 316 -6.14 -8.39 0.60
CA THR A 316 -5.21 -9.21 -0.18
C THR A 316 -4.07 -8.35 -0.68
N CYS A 317 -2.84 -8.66 -0.28
CA CYS A 317 -1.66 -7.89 -0.62
C CYS A 317 -0.61 -8.80 -1.26
N GLN A 318 0.00 -8.34 -2.36
CA GLN A 318 1.15 -8.94 -3.01
C GLN A 318 2.15 -7.84 -3.34
N ILE A 319 3.32 -7.89 -2.73
CA ILE A 319 4.40 -6.93 -2.95
C ILE A 319 5.65 -7.68 -3.41
N SER A 320 6.23 -7.20 -4.52
CA SER A 320 7.54 -7.63 -5.01
C SER A 320 8.60 -6.54 -4.80
N LEU A 321 9.75 -6.94 -4.27
CA LEU A 321 10.90 -6.10 -3.93
C LEU A 321 12.16 -6.59 -4.70
N PRO A 322 12.25 -6.33 -6.01
CA PRO A 322 13.39 -6.70 -6.83
C PRO A 322 14.72 -6.14 -6.29
N ASN A 323 14.71 -4.96 -5.67
CA ASN A 323 15.90 -4.36 -5.08
C ASN A 323 16.20 -4.95 -3.67
N PRO A 324 17.36 -5.57 -3.44
CA PRO A 324 17.70 -6.14 -2.12
C PRO A 324 17.74 -5.13 -0.97
N THR A 325 18.07 -3.85 -1.25
CA THR A 325 18.14 -2.81 -0.20
C THR A 325 16.77 -2.51 0.42
N GLU A 326 15.69 -2.90 -0.26
CA GLU A 326 14.31 -2.67 0.14
C GLU A 326 13.73 -3.73 1.08
N ARG A 327 14.42 -4.88 1.24
CA ARG A 327 13.93 -6.10 1.92
C ARG A 327 14.03 -6.06 3.45
N ASN A 328 14.66 -5.03 4.01
CA ASN A 328 14.82 -4.85 5.47
C ASN A 328 13.78 -3.89 6.09
N ARG A 329 12.58 -3.83 5.50
CA ARG A 329 11.49 -2.95 5.94
C ARG A 329 10.29 -3.75 6.40
N LEU A 330 9.55 -3.18 7.35
CA LEU A 330 8.24 -3.69 7.72
C LEU A 330 7.25 -3.62 6.55
N VAL A 331 6.64 -4.74 6.19
CA VAL A 331 5.56 -4.79 5.18
C VAL A 331 4.29 -4.18 5.74
N MET A 332 3.77 -4.75 6.83
CA MET A 332 2.58 -4.25 7.54
C MET A 332 2.98 -3.60 8.86
N TYR A 333 2.65 -2.33 9.05
CA TYR A 333 3.04 -1.57 10.22
C TYR A 333 1.86 -0.98 10.96
N HIS A 334 1.97 -1.03 12.28
CA HIS A 334 1.20 -0.20 13.22
C HIS A 334 2.18 0.32 14.27
N ALA A 335 2.16 1.62 14.51
CA ALA A 335 3.01 2.24 15.51
C ALA A 335 2.75 1.70 16.93
N PRO A 336 3.77 1.63 17.80
CA PRO A 336 3.56 1.26 19.20
C PRO A 336 2.59 2.24 19.90
N VAL A 337 1.65 1.70 20.70
CA VAL A 337 0.76 2.51 21.55
C VAL A 337 1.29 2.50 22.98
N GLY A 338 1.32 3.65 23.66
CA GLY A 338 1.87 3.76 25.01
C GLY A 338 3.33 3.28 25.11
N GLY A 339 4.16 3.54 24.09
CA GLY A 339 5.54 3.05 24.03
C GLY A 339 5.67 1.53 23.83
N GLY A 340 4.63 0.87 23.33
CA GLY A 340 4.60 -0.59 23.12
C GLY A 340 4.06 -1.37 24.33
N THR A 341 3.51 -0.68 25.33
CA THR A 341 2.89 -1.29 26.51
C THR A 341 1.39 -1.52 26.35
N GLN A 342 0.77 -0.94 25.32
CA GLN A 342 -0.65 -1.06 25.04
C GLN A 342 -0.88 -1.76 23.71
N VAL A 343 -2.01 -2.46 23.65
CA VAL A 343 -2.48 -3.14 22.44
C VAL A 343 -2.72 -2.13 21.32
N ALA A 344 -2.41 -2.51 20.08
CA ALA A 344 -2.77 -1.73 18.90
C ALA A 344 -4.28 -1.41 18.87
N ASN A 345 -4.61 -0.15 18.62
CA ASN A 345 -6.00 0.28 18.41
C ASN A 345 -6.54 -0.30 17.08
N GLY A 346 -5.68 -0.45 16.08
CA GLY A 346 -5.97 -1.14 14.82
C GLY A 346 -6.06 -2.66 14.94
N TYR A 347 -6.40 -3.31 13.84
CA TYR A 347 -6.45 -4.78 13.72
C TYR A 347 -6.30 -5.23 12.26
N LEU A 348 -5.96 -6.50 12.05
CA LEU A 348 -5.81 -7.11 10.73
C LEU A 348 -6.51 -8.47 10.71
N ASN A 349 -7.65 -8.59 10.01
CA ASN A 349 -8.47 -9.79 10.05
C ASN A 349 -8.73 -10.37 8.65
N ASN A 350 -8.84 -11.70 8.54
CA ASN A 350 -9.26 -12.39 7.31
C ASN A 350 -8.44 -11.93 6.08
N SER A 351 -7.13 -11.78 6.23
CA SER A 351 -6.27 -11.13 5.23
C SER A 351 -5.18 -12.07 4.73
N VAL A 352 -4.69 -11.84 3.52
CA VAL A 352 -3.58 -12.60 2.92
C VAL A 352 -2.52 -11.61 2.46
N ILE A 353 -1.32 -11.71 3.04
CA ILE A 353 -0.19 -10.83 2.75
C ILE A 353 0.93 -11.65 2.11
N THR A 354 1.31 -11.34 0.88
CA THR A 354 2.34 -12.04 0.11
C THR A 354 3.50 -11.09 -0.17
N CYS A 355 4.69 -11.44 0.32
CA CYS A 355 5.93 -10.73 0.03
C CYS A 355 7.11 -11.69 0.19
N THR A 356 7.35 -12.50 -0.84
CA THR A 356 8.35 -13.59 -0.82
C THR A 356 9.80 -13.08 -0.76
N ASP A 357 10.02 -11.81 -1.11
CA ASP A 357 11.35 -11.18 -1.02
C ASP A 357 11.80 -10.90 0.43
N ILE A 358 10.88 -10.94 1.39
CA ILE A 358 11.20 -10.79 2.82
C ILE A 358 11.64 -12.14 3.38
N THR A 359 12.90 -12.22 3.78
CA THR A 359 13.52 -13.43 4.34
C THR A 359 13.45 -13.51 5.87
N ASP A 360 13.22 -12.38 6.53
CA ASP A 360 13.05 -12.28 7.98
C ASP A 360 11.61 -11.88 8.32
N ASN A 361 10.86 -12.79 8.95
CA ASN A 361 9.48 -12.56 9.32
C ASN A 361 9.28 -11.39 10.31
N ARG A 362 10.33 -10.93 11.01
CA ARG A 362 10.29 -9.69 11.80
C ARG A 362 10.00 -8.46 10.95
N ASN A 363 10.28 -8.52 9.66
CA ASN A 363 10.00 -7.48 8.68
C ASN A 363 8.66 -7.67 7.96
N VAL A 364 7.89 -8.72 8.24
CA VAL A 364 6.58 -8.91 7.60
C VAL A 364 5.50 -8.07 8.29
N ILE A 365 5.47 -8.05 9.61
CA ILE A 365 4.43 -7.37 10.38
C ILE A 365 4.97 -6.87 11.73
N SER A 366 4.56 -5.67 12.15
CA SER A 366 4.94 -5.18 13.47
C SER A 366 4.32 -6.05 14.58
N GLN A 367 5.09 -6.32 15.64
CA GLN A 367 4.63 -7.17 16.77
C GLN A 367 3.31 -6.68 17.40
N ASN A 368 3.13 -5.36 17.47
CA ASN A 368 1.93 -4.74 18.01
C ASN A 368 0.70 -4.99 17.11
N LEU A 369 0.85 -4.91 15.78
CA LEU A 369 -0.23 -5.23 14.86
C LEU A 369 -0.51 -6.74 14.85
N LEU A 370 0.54 -7.56 14.88
CA LEU A 370 0.42 -9.01 14.90
C LEU A 370 -0.43 -9.48 16.08
N ARG A 371 -0.28 -8.89 17.28
CA ARG A 371 -1.14 -9.20 18.45
C ARG A 371 -2.63 -9.09 18.13
N ARG A 372 -3.01 -8.09 17.34
CA ARG A 372 -4.37 -7.77 16.91
C ARG A 372 -4.72 -8.32 15.53
N ALA A 373 -3.91 -9.23 15.00
CA ALA A 373 -4.22 -9.95 13.79
C ALA A 373 -4.94 -11.27 14.09
N ASP A 374 -5.96 -11.62 13.30
CA ASP A 374 -6.65 -12.91 13.39
C ASP A 374 -7.11 -13.44 12.03
N ASN A 375 -7.00 -14.75 11.84
CA ASN A 375 -7.21 -15.43 10.57
C ASN A 375 -6.46 -14.75 9.41
N VAL A 376 -5.14 -14.60 9.57
CA VAL A 376 -4.25 -13.96 8.58
C VAL A 376 -3.19 -14.93 8.10
N GLN A 377 -2.94 -14.95 6.79
CA GLN A 377 -1.88 -15.70 6.17
C GLN A 377 -0.78 -14.77 5.65
N PHE A 378 0.47 -15.09 5.95
CA PHE A 378 1.65 -14.36 5.48
C PHE A 378 2.52 -15.29 4.62
N ASN A 379 2.58 -15.00 3.32
CA ASN A 379 3.41 -15.72 2.35
C ASN A 379 4.73 -14.96 2.13
N SER A 380 5.67 -15.11 3.06
CA SER A 380 7.07 -14.67 2.93
C SER A 380 7.95 -15.80 2.41
N ASP A 381 9.29 -15.65 2.41
CA ASP A 381 10.23 -16.77 2.21
C ASP A 381 9.98 -17.91 3.21
N GLN A 382 9.43 -17.57 4.38
CA GLN A 382 9.10 -18.52 5.44
C GLN A 382 7.67 -18.29 5.91
N ALA A 383 6.74 -18.73 5.08
CA ALA A 383 5.31 -18.47 5.26
C ALA A 383 4.79 -18.94 6.63
N PHE A 384 3.93 -18.13 7.23
CA PHE A 384 3.27 -18.43 8.50
C PHE A 384 1.83 -17.92 8.47
N GLU A 385 1.00 -18.47 9.34
CA GLU A 385 -0.39 -18.01 9.53
C GLU A 385 -0.67 -17.76 11.00
N LYS A 386 -1.60 -16.84 11.27
CA LYS A 386 -2.15 -16.61 12.60
C LYS A 386 -3.64 -16.91 12.60
N LYS A 387 -4.06 -17.89 13.40
CA LYS A 387 -5.46 -18.33 13.55
C LYS A 387 -5.80 -18.53 15.03
N GLY A 388 -6.83 -17.85 15.53
CA GLY A 388 -7.27 -18.01 16.92
C GLY A 388 -6.18 -17.67 17.94
N GLY A 389 -5.36 -16.66 17.66
CA GLY A 389 -4.25 -16.26 18.52
C GLY A 389 -3.02 -17.17 18.50
N ARG A 390 -2.99 -18.19 17.63
CA ARG A 390 -1.84 -19.09 17.46
C ARG A 390 -1.12 -18.79 16.17
N ILE A 391 0.20 -18.71 16.23
CA ILE A 391 1.06 -18.54 15.06
C ILE A 391 1.57 -19.92 14.69
N ARG A 392 1.12 -20.39 13.52
CA ARG A 392 1.58 -21.63 12.94
C ARG A 392 2.53 -21.30 11.80
N GLN A 393 3.74 -21.82 11.88
CA GLN A 393 4.71 -21.72 10.79
C GLN A 393 5.12 -23.13 10.42
N LEU A 394 4.70 -23.57 9.23
CA LEU A 394 5.18 -24.83 8.68
C LEU A 394 6.63 -24.60 8.23
N PHE A 395 7.56 -24.95 9.11
CA PHE A 395 8.96 -25.05 8.73
C PHE A 395 9.17 -26.35 7.95
N THR A 396 9.89 -26.24 6.84
CA THR A 396 10.67 -27.32 6.24
C THR A 396 12.12 -26.86 6.26
N SER A 397 12.72 -26.83 7.44
CA SER A 397 14.15 -26.56 7.58
C SER A 397 14.85 -27.87 7.85
N PHE A 398 15.59 -28.34 6.86
CA PHE A 398 16.62 -29.35 7.05
C PHE A 398 17.78 -28.69 7.80
N ILE A 399 17.93 -28.98 9.08
CA ILE A 399 18.97 -28.38 9.94
C ILE A 399 20.01 -29.44 10.24
N ALA A 400 21.27 -29.17 9.88
CA ALA A 400 22.39 -29.97 10.36
C ALA A 400 22.60 -29.67 11.85
N ILE A 401 22.39 -30.67 12.70
CA ILE A 401 22.52 -30.56 14.15
C ILE A 401 23.95 -30.85 14.60
N GLY A 402 24.74 -31.53 13.78
CA GLY A 402 26.14 -31.85 14.08
C GLY A 402 26.54 -33.19 13.50
N GLN A 403 27.47 -33.87 14.17
CA GLN A 403 27.98 -35.18 13.77
C GLN A 403 28.07 -36.13 14.96
N THR A 404 28.01 -37.43 14.71
CA THR A 404 28.25 -38.48 15.74
C THR A 404 29.71 -38.46 16.24
N PRO A 405 29.98 -38.89 17.49
CA PRO A 405 29.06 -39.47 18.48
C PRO A 405 28.37 -38.43 19.37
N THR A 406 28.75 -37.15 19.29
CA THR A 406 28.19 -36.08 20.12
C THR A 406 27.39 -35.12 19.25
N GLY A 407 26.06 -35.30 19.24
CA GLY A 407 25.15 -34.28 18.70
C GLY A 407 25.45 -32.91 19.30
N SER A 408 25.49 -31.87 18.48
CA SER A 408 25.62 -30.49 18.99
C SER A 408 24.24 -29.98 19.39
N THR A 409 24.22 -29.04 20.33
CA THR A 409 23.01 -28.29 20.66
C THR A 409 22.79 -27.23 19.58
N THR A 410 21.75 -27.37 18.77
CA THR A 410 21.46 -26.46 17.66
C THR A 410 20.10 -25.81 17.82
N ALA A 411 20.00 -24.51 17.50
CA ALA A 411 18.73 -23.81 17.46
C ALA A 411 17.92 -24.28 16.25
N ILE A 412 16.78 -24.94 16.51
CA ILE A 412 15.85 -25.40 15.47
C ILE A 412 14.72 -24.41 15.19
N LEU A 413 14.56 -23.42 16.07
CA LEU A 413 13.55 -22.37 15.98
C LEU A 413 14.12 -21.10 16.61
N ARG A 414 13.85 -19.94 16.01
CA ARG A 414 14.05 -18.64 16.68
C ARG A 414 12.79 -17.82 16.60
N PHE A 415 12.51 -17.06 17.65
CA PHE A 415 11.36 -16.17 17.68
C PHE A 415 11.68 -14.88 18.44
N SER A 416 10.94 -13.82 18.11
CA SER A 416 11.14 -12.51 18.71
C SER A 416 10.50 -12.47 20.09
N LEU A 417 11.21 -12.00 21.10
CA LEU A 417 10.64 -11.88 22.44
C LEU A 417 9.64 -10.73 22.52
N ALA A 418 8.66 -10.89 23.41
CA ALA A 418 7.84 -9.77 23.85
C ALA A 418 8.75 -8.76 24.56
N SER A 419 8.63 -7.49 24.20
CA SER A 419 9.39 -6.41 24.82
C SER A 419 9.08 -6.34 26.32
N PRO A 420 10.09 -6.24 27.20
CA PRO A 420 9.85 -5.98 28.61
C PRO A 420 9.17 -4.62 28.76
N THR A 421 8.25 -4.52 29.72
CA THR A 421 7.59 -3.25 30.04
C THR A 421 8.07 -2.78 31.40
N THR A 422 8.04 -1.48 31.65
CA THR A 422 8.38 -0.88 32.95
C THR A 422 7.30 -1.08 34.02
N ILE A 423 6.25 -1.87 33.74
CA ILE A 423 5.12 -2.06 34.64
C ILE A 423 5.46 -3.11 35.70
N ASN A 424 5.35 -2.74 36.98
CA ASN A 424 5.67 -3.57 38.15
C ASN A 424 4.58 -4.64 38.47
N ASN A 425 4.14 -5.41 37.47
CA ASN A 425 3.21 -6.53 37.67
C ASN A 425 3.91 -7.88 37.42
N THR A 426 3.43 -8.94 38.06
CA THR A 426 4.11 -10.23 38.20
C THR A 426 3.99 -11.18 37.01
N ASN A 427 2.98 -11.04 36.12
CA ASN A 427 2.82 -11.94 34.98
C ASN A 427 2.59 -11.21 33.65
N GLY A 428 3.59 -11.24 32.75
CA GLY A 428 3.57 -10.54 31.46
C GLY A 428 2.98 -11.36 30.32
N GLY A 429 2.97 -12.68 30.43
CA GLY A 429 2.45 -13.61 29.44
C GLY A 429 3.24 -14.91 29.40
N SER A 430 2.90 -15.78 28.43
CA SER A 430 3.60 -17.05 28.25
C SER A 430 3.83 -17.37 26.78
N TYR A 431 4.91 -18.08 26.52
CA TYR A 431 5.19 -18.77 25.27
C TYR A 431 4.80 -20.24 25.42
N ARG A 432 4.01 -20.75 24.48
CA ARG A 432 3.73 -22.17 24.34
C ARG A 432 4.20 -22.60 22.95
N ILE A 433 5.13 -23.53 22.91
CA ILE A 433 5.83 -23.95 21.70
C ILE A 433 5.55 -25.43 21.50
N TRP A 434 5.13 -25.81 20.31
CA TRP A 434 5.06 -27.22 19.89
C TRP A 434 6.06 -27.47 18.78
N ILE A 435 6.68 -28.63 18.83
CA ILE A 435 7.63 -29.12 17.84
C ILE A 435 7.19 -30.52 17.45
N ASP A 436 7.17 -30.79 16.16
CA ASP A 436 6.97 -32.11 15.58
C ASP A 436 8.07 -32.33 14.54
N GLY A 437 8.85 -33.39 14.66
CA GLY A 437 9.89 -33.65 13.68
C GLY A 437 10.58 -34.98 13.80
N VAL A 438 11.54 -35.15 12.91
CA VAL A 438 12.35 -36.34 12.75
C VAL A 438 13.82 -35.94 12.85
N VAL A 439 14.57 -36.65 13.69
CA VAL A 439 16.03 -36.59 13.73
C VAL A 439 16.57 -37.82 13.02
N GLU A 440 17.50 -37.61 12.09
CA GLU A 440 18.18 -38.67 11.35
C GLU A 440 19.67 -38.60 11.64
N ALA A 441 20.32 -39.75 11.73
CA ALA A 441 21.76 -39.89 11.87
C ALA A 441 22.27 -41.04 11.00
N GLY A 442 23.45 -40.87 10.41
CA GLY A 442 24.06 -41.87 9.53
C GLY A 442 24.29 -41.36 8.11
N SER A 443 24.94 -42.16 7.28
CA SER A 443 25.25 -41.81 5.90
C SER A 443 25.12 -43.01 4.98
N TYR A 444 24.94 -42.75 3.68
CA TYR A 444 24.84 -43.81 2.68
C TYR A 444 26.08 -44.72 2.65
N GLY A 445 27.28 -44.16 2.92
CA GLY A 445 28.53 -44.90 2.88
C GLY A 445 28.71 -45.94 3.99
N THR A 446 28.01 -45.78 5.12
CA THR A 446 28.18 -46.63 6.30
C THR A 446 27.12 -47.72 6.40
N GLN A 447 26.09 -47.67 5.53
CA GLN A 447 24.91 -48.56 5.53
C GLN A 447 24.19 -48.62 6.90
N ALA A 448 24.47 -47.64 7.75
CA ALA A 448 23.94 -47.54 9.09
C ALA A 448 23.19 -46.21 9.21
N ALA A 449 21.90 -46.30 9.55
CA ALA A 449 21.03 -45.15 9.72
C ALA A 449 20.21 -45.33 10.98
N ALA A 450 19.97 -44.22 11.67
CA ALA A 450 19.07 -44.15 12.81
C ALA A 450 18.11 -42.97 12.59
N THR A 451 16.84 -43.19 12.90
CA THR A 451 15.76 -42.21 12.76
C THR A 451 14.96 -42.19 14.05
N LEU A 452 14.68 -41.00 14.57
CA LEU A 452 13.84 -40.79 15.76
C LEU A 452 12.78 -39.73 15.44
N SER A 453 11.52 -40.12 15.51
CA SER A 453 10.36 -39.23 15.36
C SER A 453 9.85 -38.82 16.74
N PHE A 454 9.54 -37.54 16.92
CA PHE A 454 9.14 -37.01 18.23
C PHE A 454 8.16 -35.84 18.13
N GLN A 455 7.46 -35.63 19.24
CA GLN A 455 6.75 -34.39 19.52
C GLN A 455 7.28 -33.79 20.82
N ALA A 456 7.43 -32.48 20.86
CA ALA A 456 7.80 -31.76 22.06
C ALA A 456 6.88 -30.56 22.30
N GLN A 457 6.60 -30.29 23.57
CA GLN A 457 5.89 -29.10 24.02
C GLN A 457 6.74 -28.36 25.06
N LEU A 458 6.95 -27.07 24.85
CA LEU A 458 7.59 -26.18 25.80
C LEU A 458 6.60 -25.12 26.29
N LEU A 459 6.66 -24.82 27.58
CA LEU A 459 5.93 -23.70 28.19
C LEU A 459 6.90 -22.87 29.02
N VAL A 460 6.96 -21.57 28.71
CA VAL A 460 7.74 -20.58 29.46
C VAL A 460 6.86 -19.38 29.77
N THR A 461 6.79 -18.97 31.03
CA THR A 461 6.15 -17.73 31.44
C THR A 461 7.21 -16.63 31.52
N GLN A 462 6.86 -15.42 31.09
CA GLN A 462 7.71 -14.24 31.22
C GLN A 462 6.94 -13.18 32.00
N SER A 463 7.55 -12.64 33.06
CA SER A 463 7.01 -11.50 33.80
C SER A 463 7.22 -10.19 33.04
N TYR A 464 6.49 -9.12 33.40
CA TYR A 464 6.59 -7.84 32.70
C TYR A 464 7.99 -7.21 32.72
N ASN A 465 8.76 -7.45 33.79
CA ASN A 465 10.16 -7.03 33.91
C ASN A 465 11.14 -7.90 33.08
N GLY A 466 10.64 -8.85 32.30
CA GLY A 466 11.42 -9.68 31.38
C GLY A 466 12.04 -10.94 32.00
N LEU A 467 11.80 -11.25 33.28
CA LEU A 467 12.29 -12.49 33.89
C LEU A 467 11.48 -13.68 33.38
N PHE A 468 12.18 -14.80 33.14
CA PHE A 468 11.58 -16.05 32.68
C PHE A 468 11.44 -17.03 33.83
N SER A 469 10.29 -17.70 33.93
CA SER A 469 10.14 -18.87 34.79
C SER A 469 10.93 -20.05 34.21
N PRO A 470 11.30 -21.06 35.03
CA PRO A 470 11.87 -22.31 34.51
C PRO A 470 11.02 -22.90 33.38
N THR A 471 11.68 -23.34 32.31
CA THR A 471 11.01 -23.96 31.17
C THR A 471 10.40 -25.29 31.57
N SER A 472 9.11 -25.48 31.30
CA SER A 472 8.47 -26.80 31.35
C SER A 472 8.56 -27.43 29.98
N VAL A 473 9.21 -28.60 29.88
CA VAL A 473 9.40 -29.33 28.63
C VAL A 473 8.79 -30.73 28.75
N THR A 474 7.98 -31.11 27.78
CA THR A 474 7.52 -32.50 27.59
C THR A 474 7.98 -32.98 26.23
N VAL A 475 8.64 -34.13 26.17
CA VAL A 475 9.05 -34.77 24.92
C VAL A 475 8.43 -36.16 24.86
N VAL A 476 7.78 -36.47 23.75
CA VAL A 476 7.21 -37.78 23.44
C VAL A 476 7.94 -38.33 22.23
N ILE A 477 8.65 -39.44 22.41
CA ILE A 477 9.22 -40.19 21.28
C ILE A 477 8.07 -41.01 20.69
N LEU A 478 7.77 -40.77 19.41
CA LEU A 478 6.70 -41.44 18.68
C LEU A 478 7.18 -42.75 18.07
N ASP A 479 8.35 -42.72 17.46
CA ASP A 479 8.98 -43.88 16.83
C ASP A 479 10.50 -43.74 16.85
N ARG A 480 11.18 -44.87 16.77
CA ARG A 480 12.63 -44.97 16.71
C ARG A 480 13.03 -46.21 15.92
N THR A 481 13.85 -46.01 14.89
CA THR A 481 14.39 -47.08 14.06
C THR A 481 15.90 -46.94 13.93
N THR A 482 16.61 -48.06 13.88
CA THR A 482 18.06 -48.10 13.61
C THR A 482 18.38 -49.36 12.83
N THR A 483 19.20 -49.25 11.78
CA THR A 483 19.65 -50.41 11.00
C THR A 483 20.84 -51.11 11.66
N ASN A 484 21.65 -50.39 12.44
CA ASN A 484 22.79 -50.95 13.17
C ASN A 484 23.08 -50.10 14.44
N ALA A 485 22.42 -50.46 15.54
CA ALA A 485 22.53 -49.74 16.81
C ALA A 485 23.94 -49.69 17.40
N ALA A 486 24.79 -50.70 17.09
CA ALA A 486 26.18 -50.71 17.53
C ALA A 486 27.02 -49.62 16.82
N TYR A 487 26.63 -49.26 15.60
CA TYR A 487 27.29 -48.22 14.82
C TYR A 487 26.71 -46.83 15.09
N VAL A 488 25.40 -46.65 14.92
CA VAL A 488 24.72 -45.38 15.20
C VAL A 488 23.31 -45.64 15.70
N ASP A 489 22.96 -44.93 16.78
CA ASP A 489 21.62 -44.99 17.34
C ASP A 489 21.29 -43.67 18.03
N ILE A 490 20.04 -43.21 17.87
CA ILE A 490 19.53 -42.00 18.54
C ILE A 490 18.70 -42.48 19.74
N VAL A 491 19.30 -42.49 20.94
CA VAL A 491 18.67 -42.98 22.18
C VAL A 491 17.71 -41.99 22.82
N GLY A 492 17.63 -40.78 22.28
CA GLY A 492 16.68 -39.77 22.69
C GLY A 492 17.14 -38.38 22.28
N ILE A 493 16.38 -37.40 22.73
CA ILE A 493 16.63 -36.00 22.45
C ILE A 493 16.38 -35.19 23.72
N THR A 494 17.04 -34.05 23.82
CA THR A 494 16.71 -33.00 24.77
C THR A 494 16.26 -31.78 23.98
N VAL A 495 15.16 -31.17 24.41
CA VAL A 495 14.68 -29.91 23.86
C VAL A 495 14.71 -28.88 24.98
N ASP A 496 15.19 -27.68 24.69
CA ASP A 496 15.24 -26.57 25.64
C ASP A 496 14.99 -25.24 24.92
N VAL A 497 14.88 -24.14 25.66
CA VAL A 497 14.77 -22.80 25.09
C VAL A 497 15.69 -21.83 25.81
N ALA A 498 16.51 -21.13 25.03
CA ALA A 498 17.42 -20.10 25.51
C ALA A 498 16.93 -18.71 25.10
N PHE A 499 17.17 -17.72 25.96
CA PHE A 499 16.76 -16.34 25.75
C PHE A 499 17.99 -15.42 25.77
N ALA A 500 18.26 -14.74 24.67
CA ALA A 500 19.38 -13.81 24.56
C ALA A 500 19.08 -12.71 23.54
N ASN A 501 19.49 -11.46 23.83
CA ASN A 501 19.44 -10.33 22.89
C ASN A 501 18.05 -10.10 22.25
N GLY A 502 16.96 -10.30 22.99
CA GLY A 502 15.60 -10.12 22.46
C GLY A 502 15.11 -11.30 21.59
N ILE A 503 15.82 -12.42 21.60
CA ILE A 503 15.52 -13.62 20.80
C ILE A 503 15.34 -14.83 21.72
N GLY A 504 14.26 -15.57 21.50
CA GLY A 504 14.08 -16.92 22.03
C GLY A 504 14.57 -17.93 21.01
N SER A 505 15.42 -18.86 21.41
CA SER A 505 15.96 -19.92 20.56
C SER A 505 15.60 -21.27 21.14
N VAL A 506 14.84 -22.08 20.39
CA VAL A 506 14.55 -23.45 20.81
C VAL A 506 15.68 -24.34 20.36
N LEU A 507 16.31 -24.98 21.33
CA LEU A 507 17.51 -25.78 21.19
C LEU A 507 17.14 -27.26 21.16
N LEU A 508 17.70 -28.00 20.20
CA LEU A 508 17.57 -29.45 20.10
C LEU A 508 18.95 -30.08 20.26
N THR A 509 19.06 -31.06 21.16
CA THR A 509 20.28 -31.82 21.41
C THR A 509 19.98 -33.31 21.29
N PRO A 510 20.31 -33.96 20.15
CA PRO A 510 20.15 -35.40 20.02
C PRO A 510 21.20 -36.12 20.84
N ARG A 511 20.80 -37.22 21.49
CA ARG A 511 21.70 -38.11 22.20
C ARG A 511 21.93 -39.33 21.34
N THR A 512 23.15 -39.45 20.83
CA THR A 512 23.58 -40.57 20.00
C THR A 512 24.50 -41.51 20.75
N ILE A 513 24.42 -42.80 20.46
CA ILE A 513 25.38 -43.82 20.89
C ILE A 513 25.88 -44.62 19.68
N GLY A 514 26.92 -45.42 19.89
CA GLY A 514 27.53 -46.28 18.88
C GLY A 514 28.98 -45.88 18.58
N THR A 515 29.61 -46.60 17.65
CA THR A 515 31.01 -46.37 17.25
C THR A 515 31.18 -45.37 16.11
N SER A 516 30.09 -44.82 15.57
CA SER A 516 30.14 -43.85 14.48
C SER A 516 30.89 -42.58 14.89
N SER A 517 31.62 -42.02 13.94
CA SER A 517 32.34 -40.75 14.08
C SER A 517 32.24 -39.99 12.77
N GLY A 518 31.65 -38.79 12.83
CA GLY A 518 31.54 -37.91 11.67
C GLY A 518 30.27 -38.09 10.83
N ASP A 519 29.37 -39.03 11.16
CA ASP A 519 28.10 -39.14 10.44
C ASP A 519 27.22 -37.92 10.74
N PRO A 520 26.60 -37.31 9.73
CA PRO A 520 25.75 -36.14 9.92
C PRO A 520 24.53 -36.50 10.74
N ILE A 521 24.11 -35.57 11.59
CA ILE A 521 22.84 -35.63 12.32
C ILE A 521 21.98 -34.46 11.83
N THR A 522 20.75 -34.74 11.39
CA THR A 522 19.87 -33.77 10.75
C THR A 522 18.50 -33.75 11.41
N TYR A 523 17.87 -32.58 11.47
CA TYR A 523 16.48 -32.39 11.91
C TYR A 523 15.62 -31.95 10.73
N ASN A 524 14.44 -32.53 10.61
CA ASN A 524 13.38 -32.10 9.70
C ASN A 524 12.04 -32.11 10.44
N GLY A 525 11.36 -30.96 10.54
CA GLY A 525 10.13 -30.85 11.29
C GLY A 525 9.48 -29.47 11.25
N SER A 526 8.34 -29.36 11.93
CA SER A 526 7.48 -28.17 12.02
C SER A 526 7.40 -27.63 13.45
N ALA A 527 7.03 -26.35 13.60
CA ALA A 527 6.87 -25.72 14.89
C ALA A 527 5.64 -24.79 14.95
N GLU A 528 4.98 -24.76 16.10
CA GLU A 528 3.87 -23.83 16.40
C GLU A 528 4.25 -22.98 17.60
N LEU A 529 4.01 -21.67 17.52
CA LEU A 529 4.20 -20.72 18.61
C LEU A 529 2.86 -20.08 18.95
N GLN A 530 2.44 -20.26 20.18
CA GLN A 530 1.37 -19.48 20.77
C GLN A 530 1.97 -18.55 21.81
N SER A 531 1.67 -17.27 21.71
CA SER A 531 2.02 -16.28 22.73
C SER A 531 0.75 -15.66 23.31
N ASN A 532 0.77 -15.36 24.61
CA ASN A 532 -0.34 -14.70 25.28
C ASN A 532 0.11 -13.49 26.10
N PHE A 533 0.84 -12.58 25.44
CA PHE A 533 1.29 -11.33 26.03
C PHE A 533 0.26 -10.23 25.85
N LEU A 534 0.19 -9.27 26.77
CA LEU A 534 -0.82 -8.21 26.66
C LEU A 534 -0.67 -7.39 25.36
N ALA A 535 0.52 -6.83 25.12
CA ALA A 535 0.73 -5.81 24.08
C ALA A 535 1.35 -6.32 22.78
N ASN A 536 2.33 -7.22 22.85
CA ASN A 536 3.09 -7.69 21.69
C ASN A 536 2.83 -9.16 21.41
N ASP A 537 3.05 -9.59 20.17
CA ASP A 537 3.08 -10.99 19.81
C ASP A 537 4.46 -11.36 19.27
N SER A 538 4.79 -12.64 19.33
CA SER A 538 6.08 -13.15 18.90
C SER A 538 5.99 -13.73 17.52
N VAL A 539 6.89 -13.31 16.64
CA VAL A 539 7.01 -13.90 15.31
C VAL A 539 8.20 -14.84 15.26
N ILE A 540 8.02 -15.98 14.60
CA ILE A 540 9.10 -16.94 14.38
C ILE A 540 9.89 -16.52 13.13
N PHE A 541 11.21 -16.65 13.18
CA PHE A 541 12.14 -16.32 12.10
C PHE A 541 13.37 -17.25 12.13
N ARG A 542 14.25 -17.20 11.12
CA ARG A 542 15.49 -18.00 11.05
C ARG A 542 16.68 -17.37 11.78
#